data_AF-A0A7S0ZXM3-F1
#
_entry.id   AF-A0A7S0ZXM3-F1
#
_cell.length_a   1.000
_cell.length_b   1.000
_cell.length_c   1.000
_cell.angle_alpha   90.00
_cell.angle_beta   90.00
_cell.angle_gamma   90.00
#
_symmetry.space_group_name_H-M   'P 1'
#
loop_
_entity.id
_entity.type
_entity.pdbx_description
1 polymer ?
#
loop_
_entity_poly.entity_id
_entity_poly.type
_entity_poly.pdbx_seq_one_letter_code
_entity_poly.pdbx_strand_id
1 'polypeptide(L)'
;SSLLWGSEPLFFVFTFEPMKFLSSAVLLGSFLTPSVCVSNPADKLAKEMTHDLEVNFNKIAPFGKEDTAKELQDHAAKTQDTLVDAVENAEVAEIKRAVFRALTRLRAATIKEFDTIARLETQAIDAYNDAHHYRGENPLAHLHEDEAPVETDKLKSFHGFLQV
;
A
#
# COMPACT_ATOMS: atom_id res chain seq x y z
N SER A 1 34.68 5.98 6.91
CA SER A 1 34.25 4.61 6.57
C SER A 1 33.07 4.19 7.42
N SER A 2 32.10 3.55 6.75
CA SER A 2 31.11 2.61 7.30
C SER A 2 30.02 3.16 8.24
N LEU A 3 29.01 3.76 7.61
CA LEU A 3 27.62 3.74 8.11
C LEU A 3 27.06 2.32 7.92
N LEU A 4 27.02 1.53 9.00
CA LEU A 4 26.25 0.29 9.05
C LEU A 4 24.80 0.64 9.41
N TRP A 5 23.91 0.55 8.41
CA TRP A 5 22.47 0.61 8.62
C TRP A 5 22.01 -0.66 9.34
N GLY A 6 21.61 -0.51 10.60
CA GLY A 6 20.87 -1.50 11.36
C GLY A 6 19.38 -1.35 11.06
N SER A 7 18.83 -2.38 10.42
CA SER A 7 17.42 -2.59 10.15
C SER A 7 16.66 -2.92 11.43
N GLU A 8 15.80 -2.02 11.93
CA GLU A 8 14.55 -2.37 12.62
C GLU A 8 13.53 -1.23 12.43
N PRO A 9 12.38 -1.46 11.75
CA PRO A 9 11.30 -0.49 11.75
C PRO A 9 10.48 -0.66 13.03
N LEU A 10 10.81 0.15 14.04
CA LEU A 10 9.92 0.40 15.17
C LEU A 10 8.68 1.14 14.67
N PHE A 11 7.64 0.33 14.50
CA PHE A 11 6.23 0.64 14.51
C PHE A 11 5.93 1.74 15.55
N PHE A 12 5.61 2.97 15.10
CA PHE A 12 5.02 3.99 15.98
C PHE A 12 3.99 4.86 15.24
N VAL A 13 2.73 4.44 15.43
CA VAL A 13 1.51 5.26 15.58
C VAL A 13 1.02 6.06 14.36
N PHE A 14 0.20 5.39 13.55
CA PHE A 14 -1.10 5.95 13.17
C PHE A 14 -2.17 4.97 13.65
N THR A 15 -2.79 5.28 14.78
CA THR A 15 -3.95 4.55 15.30
C THR A 15 -5.12 4.73 14.32
N PHE A 16 -5.25 3.79 13.40
CA PHE A 16 -6.44 3.58 12.60
C PHE A 16 -7.31 2.59 13.38
N GLU A 17 -8.32 3.09 14.09
CA GLU A 17 -9.33 2.24 14.72
C GLU A 17 -10.03 1.39 13.65
N PRO A 18 -10.10 0.05 13.81
CA PRO A 18 -10.82 -0.78 12.88
C PRO A 18 -12.33 -0.63 13.10
N MET A 19 -13.00 -0.12 12.06
CA MET A 19 -14.44 -0.19 11.86
C MET A 19 -14.93 -1.63 12.10
N LYS A 20 -15.68 -1.85 13.19
CA LYS A 20 -16.31 -3.15 13.50
C LYS A 20 -17.46 -3.38 12.52
N PHE A 21 -17.16 -3.96 11.36
CA PHE A 21 -18.16 -4.44 10.42
C PHE A 21 -18.72 -5.78 10.91
N LEU A 22 -20.03 -5.76 11.18
CA LEU A 22 -20.99 -6.85 11.39
C LEU A 22 -20.50 -8.28 11.14
N SER A 23 -20.65 -9.13 12.16
CA SER A 23 -20.99 -10.55 11.95
C SER A 23 -22.11 -10.92 12.92
N SER A 24 -23.35 -10.82 12.43
CA SER A 24 -24.52 -11.41 13.09
C SER A 24 -24.96 -12.59 12.22
N ALA A 25 -24.69 -13.79 12.72
CA ALA A 25 -25.18 -15.03 12.17
C ALA A 25 -26.72 -15.05 12.27
N VAL A 26 -27.40 -14.92 11.12
CA VAL A 26 -28.84 -15.17 11.02
C VAL A 26 -29.04 -16.65 10.70
N LEU A 27 -29.59 -17.36 11.68
CA LEU A 27 -29.94 -18.78 11.63
C LEU A 27 -31.02 -19.08 10.60
N LEU A 28 -30.73 -20.05 9.74
CA LEU A 28 -31.69 -20.78 8.91
C LEU A 28 -32.64 -21.58 9.81
N GLY A 29 -33.96 -21.37 9.71
CA GLY A 29 -34.92 -22.23 10.39
C GLY A 29 -36.39 -21.83 10.29
N SER A 30 -37.08 -22.47 9.33
CA SER A 30 -38.47 -22.97 9.46
C SER A 30 -39.64 -21.99 9.34
N PHE A 31 -40.15 -21.91 8.11
CA PHE A 31 -41.51 -21.49 7.75
C PHE A 31 -42.53 -22.54 8.21
N LEU A 32 -43.34 -22.22 9.22
CA LEU A 32 -44.62 -22.87 9.51
C LEU A 32 -45.60 -21.82 10.03
N THR A 33 -46.56 -21.44 9.19
CA THR A 33 -47.73 -20.63 9.56
C THR A 33 -48.85 -21.51 10.09
N PRO A 34 -49.65 -21.02 11.05
CA PRO A 34 -51.08 -21.23 11.02
C PRO A 34 -51.87 -19.92 11.03
N SER A 35 -52.94 -19.94 10.22
CA SER A 35 -54.00 -18.96 10.09
C SER A 35 -54.84 -18.87 11.36
N VAL A 36 -55.05 -17.65 11.91
CA VAL A 36 -56.26 -17.29 12.68
C VAL A 36 -56.59 -15.80 12.48
N CYS A 37 -57.90 -15.56 12.53
CA CYS A 37 -58.77 -14.50 12.08
C CYS A 37 -58.63 -13.06 12.62
N VAL A 38 -58.85 -12.13 11.68
CA VAL A 38 -59.73 -10.94 11.70
C VAL A 38 -59.86 -10.21 13.05
N SER A 39 -59.05 -9.16 13.19
CA SER A 39 -59.57 -7.80 13.34
C SER A 39 -58.66 -6.88 12.52
N ASN A 40 -59.20 -6.06 11.62
CA ASN A 40 -58.40 -5.22 10.74
C ASN A 40 -57.51 -4.28 11.61
N PRO A 41 -56.17 -4.37 11.54
CA PRO A 41 -55.28 -3.43 12.24
C PRO A 41 -55.44 -2.00 11.72
N ALA A 42 -56.03 -1.85 10.52
CA ALA A 42 -56.33 -0.58 9.88
C ALA A 42 -57.36 0.27 10.66
N ASP A 43 -58.36 -0.34 11.31
CA ASP A 43 -59.39 0.45 12.02
C ASP A 43 -58.90 1.00 13.36
N LYS A 44 -57.92 0.34 13.99
CA LYS A 44 -57.27 0.86 15.21
C LYS A 44 -56.29 1.98 14.87
N LEU A 45 -55.52 1.81 13.79
CA LEU A 45 -54.59 2.82 13.28
C LEU A 45 -55.34 4.08 12.78
N ALA A 46 -56.46 3.90 12.07
CA ALA A 46 -57.27 5.02 11.62
C ALA A 46 -57.84 5.83 12.80
N LYS A 47 -58.25 5.16 13.89
CA LYS A 47 -58.79 5.84 15.07
C LYS A 47 -57.72 6.58 15.88
N GLU A 48 -56.50 6.04 15.92
CA GLU A 48 -55.30 6.68 16.51
C GLU A 48 -54.89 7.92 15.69
N MET A 49 -54.84 7.80 14.36
CA MET A 49 -54.54 8.92 13.46
C MET A 49 -55.63 10.01 13.47
N THR A 50 -56.90 9.67 13.72
CA THR A 50 -57.96 10.69 13.83
C THR A 50 -57.91 11.47 15.14
N HIS A 51 -57.35 10.87 16.21
CA HIS A 51 -57.23 11.57 17.49
C HIS A 51 -56.06 12.56 17.47
N ASP A 52 -54.93 12.21 16.86
CA ASP A 52 -53.75 13.08 16.75
C ASP A 52 -53.96 14.34 15.90
N LEU A 53 -54.94 14.31 14.99
CA LEU A 53 -55.27 15.42 14.11
C LEU A 53 -56.21 16.43 14.78
N GLU A 54 -57.20 15.98 15.54
CA GLU A 54 -58.26 16.88 16.08
C GLU A 54 -57.77 17.74 17.27
N VAL A 55 -56.77 17.28 18.02
CA VAL A 55 -56.16 18.06 19.13
C VAL A 55 -54.99 18.95 18.69
N ASN A 56 -54.39 18.70 17.52
CA ASN A 56 -53.20 19.45 17.06
C ASN A 56 -53.52 20.76 16.33
N PHE A 57 -54.73 20.96 15.78
CA PHE A 57 -55.05 22.24 15.10
C PHE A 57 -55.10 23.44 16.05
N ASN A 58 -55.43 23.21 17.34
CA ASN A 58 -55.52 24.26 18.35
C ASN A 58 -54.17 24.61 19.01
N LYS A 59 -53.06 24.00 18.57
CA LYS A 59 -51.71 24.25 19.11
C LYS A 59 -50.71 24.77 18.05
N ILE A 60 -51.18 25.00 16.82
CA ILE A 60 -50.34 25.52 15.74
C ILE A 60 -50.09 27.01 16.02
N ALA A 61 -48.88 27.33 16.46
CA ALA A 61 -48.42 28.72 16.48
C ALA A 61 -48.55 29.29 15.05
N PRO A 62 -48.99 30.55 14.89
CA PRO A 62 -49.19 31.12 13.56
C PRO A 62 -47.88 31.06 12.76
N PHE A 63 -47.95 30.53 11.54
CA PHE A 63 -46.83 30.50 10.60
C PHE A 63 -46.32 31.93 10.38
N GLY A 64 -45.00 32.10 10.34
CA GLY A 64 -44.38 33.39 10.02
C GLY A 64 -44.11 34.31 11.21
N LYS A 65 -43.95 33.80 12.44
CA LYS A 65 -43.31 34.58 13.51
C LYS A 65 -41.82 34.75 13.20
N GLU A 66 -41.31 35.96 13.37
CA GLU A 66 -39.92 36.30 13.07
C GLU A 66 -38.93 35.45 13.89
N ASP A 67 -39.26 35.17 15.14
CA ASP A 67 -38.44 34.33 16.03
C ASP A 67 -38.28 32.89 15.48
N THR A 68 -39.36 32.29 14.95
CA THR A 68 -39.29 30.93 14.40
C THR A 68 -38.61 30.88 13.05
N ALA A 69 -38.71 31.94 12.24
CA ALA A 69 -37.95 32.06 11.00
C ALA A 69 -36.44 32.15 11.27
N LYS A 70 -36.03 32.87 12.32
CA LYS A 70 -34.64 33.00 12.73
C LYS A 70 -34.06 31.69 13.25
N GLU A 71 -34.80 30.97 14.10
CA GLU A 71 -34.39 29.64 14.59
C GLU A 71 -34.21 28.62 13.44
N LEU A 72 -35.09 28.65 12.44
CA LEU A 72 -34.99 27.80 11.27
C LEU A 72 -33.79 28.18 10.38
N GLN A 73 -33.49 29.47 10.24
CA GLN A 73 -32.29 29.94 9.55
C GLN A 73 -31.01 29.50 10.26
N ASP A 74 -30.96 29.65 11.59
CA ASP A 74 -29.81 29.23 12.41
C ASP A 74 -29.60 27.71 12.34
N HIS A 75 -30.69 26.93 12.33
CA HIS A 75 -30.62 25.48 12.17
C HIS A 75 -30.15 25.08 10.76
N ALA A 76 -30.66 25.75 9.72
CA ALA A 76 -30.24 25.51 8.35
C ALA A 76 -28.76 25.84 8.14
N ALA A 77 -28.28 26.96 8.70
CA ALA A 77 -26.86 27.35 8.66
C ALA A 77 -25.96 26.30 9.32
N LYS A 78 -26.28 25.86 10.55
CA LYS A 78 -25.52 24.80 11.25
C LYS A 78 -25.50 23.48 10.47
N THR A 79 -26.61 23.16 9.80
CA THR A 79 -26.69 21.96 8.96
C THR A 79 -25.78 22.08 7.74
N GLN A 80 -25.68 23.27 7.13
CA GLN A 80 -24.76 23.53 6.03
C GLN A 80 -23.30 23.41 6.47
N ASP A 81 -22.93 24.00 7.60
CA ASP A 81 -21.57 23.89 8.16
C ASP A 81 -21.17 22.42 8.35
N THR A 82 -22.08 21.61 8.92
CA THR A 82 -21.84 20.17 9.14
C THR A 82 -21.64 19.41 7.82
N LEU A 83 -22.36 19.80 6.76
CA LEU A 83 -22.18 19.21 5.43
C LEU A 83 -20.85 19.62 4.80
N VAL A 84 -20.40 20.85 5.02
CA VAL A 84 -19.08 21.31 4.57
C VAL A 84 -17.99 20.50 5.27
N ASP A 85 -18.04 20.36 6.59
CA ASP A 85 -17.09 19.54 7.35
C ASP A 85 -17.03 18.08 6.83
N ALA A 86 -18.20 17.51 6.51
CA ALA A 86 -18.29 16.16 5.97
C ALA A 86 -17.65 16.05 4.58
N VAL A 87 -17.87 17.05 3.71
CA VAL A 87 -17.28 17.10 2.36
C VAL A 87 -15.76 17.29 2.44
N GLU A 88 -15.27 18.20 3.28
CA GLU A 88 -13.85 18.44 3.48
C GLU A 88 -13.14 17.16 3.97
N ASN A 89 -13.74 16.46 4.94
CA ASN A 89 -13.19 15.20 5.42
C ASN A 89 -13.22 14.10 4.35
N ALA A 90 -14.29 14.02 3.55
CA ALA A 90 -14.39 13.07 2.44
C ALA A 90 -13.33 13.34 1.36
N GLU A 91 -13.07 14.61 1.04
CA GLU A 91 -12.04 15.01 0.08
C GLU A 91 -10.65 14.60 0.56
N VAL A 92 -10.32 14.89 1.83
CA VAL A 92 -9.02 14.50 2.40
C VAL A 92 -8.82 12.98 2.33
N ALA A 93 -9.87 12.20 2.59
CA ALA A 93 -9.81 10.74 2.48
C ALA A 93 -9.58 10.29 1.03
N GLU A 94 -10.25 10.91 0.07
CA GLU A 94 -10.14 10.56 -1.35
C GLU A 94 -8.78 10.95 -1.94
N ILE A 95 -8.25 12.13 -1.60
CA ILE A 95 -6.90 12.55 -2.01
C ILE A 95 -5.87 11.56 -1.48
N LYS A 96 -5.92 11.20 -0.20
CA LYS A 96 -5.03 10.17 0.37
C LYS A 96 -5.17 8.86 -0.41
N ARG A 97 -6.39 8.39 -0.65
CA ARG A 97 -6.64 7.16 -1.41
C ARG A 97 -6.05 7.22 -2.83
N ALA A 98 -6.24 8.32 -3.55
CA ALA A 98 -5.74 8.51 -4.90
C ALA A 98 -4.21 8.57 -4.94
N VAL A 99 -3.60 9.36 -4.04
CA VAL A 99 -2.14 9.53 -3.93
C VAL A 99 -1.46 8.21 -3.60
N PHE A 100 -1.94 7.46 -2.59
CA PHE A 100 -1.36 6.17 -2.25
C PHE A 100 -1.48 5.17 -3.41
N ARG A 101 -2.62 5.15 -4.12
CA ARG A 101 -2.78 4.30 -5.31
C ARG A 101 -1.85 4.72 -6.46
N ALA A 102 -1.58 6.01 -6.64
CA ALA A 102 -0.62 6.48 -7.63
C ALA A 102 0.82 6.10 -7.24
N LEU A 103 1.20 6.32 -5.98
CA LEU A 103 2.53 5.99 -5.46
C LEU A 103 2.83 4.49 -5.50
N THR A 104 1.85 3.62 -5.22
CA THR A 104 2.04 2.16 -5.37
C THR A 104 2.36 1.79 -6.82
N ARG A 105 1.68 2.40 -7.80
CA ARG A 105 1.94 2.16 -9.21
C ARG A 105 3.30 2.71 -9.65
N LEU A 106 3.63 3.93 -9.22
CA LEU A 106 4.92 4.56 -9.49
C LEU A 106 6.06 3.70 -8.95
N ARG A 107 5.97 3.25 -7.69
CA ARG A 107 6.97 2.37 -7.08
C ARG A 107 7.17 1.08 -7.88
N ALA A 108 6.09 0.43 -8.33
CA ALA A 108 6.18 -0.78 -9.14
C ALA A 108 6.84 -0.51 -10.50
N ALA A 109 6.49 0.60 -11.17
CA ALA A 109 7.09 1.00 -12.44
C ALA A 109 8.59 1.31 -12.28
N THR A 110 8.95 2.10 -11.27
CA THR A 110 10.34 2.49 -11.01
C THR A 110 11.23 1.29 -10.66
N ILE A 111 10.77 0.35 -9.84
CA ILE A 111 11.53 -0.89 -9.56
C ILE A 111 11.79 -1.66 -10.86
N LYS A 112 10.75 -1.81 -11.70
CA LYS A 112 10.88 -2.48 -12.99
C LYS A 112 11.86 -1.78 -13.93
N GLU A 113 11.86 -0.44 -13.94
CA GLU A 113 12.81 0.34 -14.74
C GLU A 113 14.25 0.15 -14.25
N PHE A 114 14.48 0.16 -12.93
CA PHE A 114 15.80 -0.14 -12.37
C PHE A 114 16.27 -1.57 -12.68
N ASP A 115 15.40 -2.57 -12.60
CA ASP A 115 15.73 -3.95 -13.00
C ASP A 115 16.10 -4.04 -14.49
N THR A 116 15.42 -3.25 -15.33
CA THR A 116 15.69 -3.22 -16.76
C THR A 116 17.06 -2.59 -17.05
N ILE A 117 17.39 -1.47 -16.40
CA ILE A 117 18.70 -0.81 -16.53
C ILE A 117 19.82 -1.76 -16.10
N ALA A 118 19.70 -2.38 -14.92
CA ALA A 118 20.72 -3.31 -14.41
C ALA A 118 20.99 -4.47 -15.38
N ARG A 119 19.94 -5.02 -15.99
CA ARG A 119 20.08 -6.07 -16.99
C ARG A 119 20.79 -5.58 -18.26
N LEU A 120 20.43 -4.38 -18.74
CA LEU A 120 21.09 -3.79 -19.92
C LEU A 120 22.56 -3.47 -19.65
N GLU A 121 22.90 -3.00 -18.46
CA GLU A 121 24.29 -2.74 -18.06
C GLU A 121 25.11 -4.04 -18.04
N THR A 122 24.55 -5.12 -17.48
CA THR A 122 25.25 -6.42 -17.46
C THR A 122 25.46 -6.93 -18.89
N GLN A 123 24.45 -6.85 -19.75
CA GLN A 123 24.58 -7.24 -21.16
C GLN A 123 25.61 -6.41 -21.91
N ALA A 124 25.69 -5.11 -21.64
CA ALA A 124 26.69 -4.24 -22.25
C ALA A 124 28.11 -4.62 -21.81
N ILE A 125 28.30 -4.95 -20.53
CA ILE A 125 29.58 -5.43 -19.99
C ILE A 125 29.95 -6.77 -20.63
N ASP A 126 29.02 -7.73 -20.67
CA ASP A 126 29.25 -9.05 -21.24
C ASP A 126 29.63 -8.95 -22.72
N ALA A 127 28.88 -8.18 -23.51
CA ALA A 127 29.17 -7.95 -24.92
C ALA A 127 30.53 -7.26 -25.16
N TYR A 128 30.91 -6.32 -24.29
CA TYR A 128 32.22 -5.69 -24.36
C TYR A 128 33.34 -6.68 -24.07
N ASN A 129 33.17 -7.52 -23.04
CA ASN A 129 34.14 -8.54 -22.65
C ASN A 129 34.30 -9.62 -23.74
N ASP A 130 33.21 -10.03 -24.37
CA ASP A 130 33.24 -10.99 -25.50
C ASP A 130 34.03 -10.43 -26.69
N ALA A 131 33.92 -9.12 -26.95
CA ALA A 131 34.63 -8.46 -28.03
C ALA A 131 36.11 -8.14 -27.71
N HIS A 132 36.50 -8.01 -26.43
CA HIS A 132 37.84 -7.57 -26.02
C HIS A 132 38.49 -8.57 -25.06
N HIS A 133 39.23 -9.52 -25.63
CA HIS A 133 39.99 -10.49 -24.85
C HIS A 133 41.34 -9.90 -24.45
N TYR A 134 41.48 -9.41 -23.22
CA TYR A 134 42.73 -8.79 -22.73
C TYR A 134 43.97 -9.69 -22.93
N ARG A 135 43.84 -11.01 -22.73
CA ARG A 135 44.96 -11.95 -23.00
C ARG A 135 45.31 -12.10 -24.48
N GLY A 136 44.35 -11.86 -25.38
CA GLY A 136 44.56 -11.88 -26.83
C GLY A 136 45.24 -10.59 -27.33
N GLU A 137 44.91 -9.45 -26.74
CA GLU A 137 45.48 -8.14 -27.10
C GLU A 137 46.76 -7.80 -26.33
N ASN A 138 47.03 -8.50 -25.22
CA ASN A 138 48.25 -8.34 -24.42
C ASN A 138 48.87 -9.72 -24.11
N PRO A 139 49.71 -10.26 -25.02
CA PRO A 139 50.31 -11.57 -24.87
C PRO A 139 51.26 -11.61 -23.67
N LEU A 140 51.04 -12.56 -22.77
CA LEU A 140 51.87 -12.77 -21.58
C LEU A 140 53.11 -13.58 -21.95
N ALA A 141 54.25 -12.92 -22.07
CA ALA A 141 55.55 -13.59 -22.06
C ALA A 141 55.84 -14.08 -20.64
N HIS A 142 55.97 -15.39 -20.47
CA HIS A 142 56.34 -15.97 -19.19
C HIS A 142 57.87 -16.00 -19.11
N LEU A 143 58.45 -15.39 -18.08
CA LEU A 143 59.89 -15.19 -17.95
C LEU A 143 60.71 -16.49 -17.99
N HIS A 144 60.11 -17.62 -17.61
CA HIS A 144 60.75 -18.93 -17.60
C HIS A 144 60.76 -19.65 -18.96
N GLU A 145 60.03 -19.15 -19.96
CA GLU A 145 60.06 -19.70 -21.32
C GLU A 145 61.40 -19.37 -22.03
N ASP A 146 62.03 -18.26 -21.64
CA ASP A 146 63.35 -17.84 -22.12
C ASP A 146 64.50 -18.31 -21.20
N GLU A 147 64.19 -19.01 -20.10
CA GLU A 147 65.21 -19.55 -19.20
C GLU A 147 65.85 -20.79 -19.83
N ALA A 148 67.19 -20.78 -19.95
CA ALA A 148 67.92 -21.93 -20.47
C ALA A 148 67.60 -23.18 -19.63
N PRO A 149 67.37 -24.35 -20.26
CA PRO A 149 67.09 -25.57 -19.53
C PRO A 149 68.21 -25.81 -18.52
N VAL A 150 67.84 -26.05 -17.27
CA VAL A 150 68.81 -26.34 -16.22
C VAL A 150 69.58 -27.57 -16.67
N GLU A 151 70.85 -27.37 -17.05
CA GLU A 151 71.77 -28.44 -17.38
C GLU A 151 71.73 -29.42 -16.20
N THR A 152 71.12 -30.60 -16.42
CA THR A 152 71.08 -31.64 -15.39
C THR A 152 72.47 -32.25 -15.32
N ASP A 153 73.32 -31.53 -14.61
CA ASP A 153 74.68 -31.89 -14.38
C ASP A 153 74.76 -32.98 -13.32
N LYS A 154 74.33 -34.18 -13.72
CA LYS A 154 74.38 -35.36 -12.86
C LYS A 154 75.81 -35.91 -12.71
N LEU A 155 76.83 -35.30 -13.34
CA LEU A 155 78.21 -35.83 -13.38
C LEU A 155 79.34 -34.79 -13.14
N LYS A 156 79.12 -33.47 -13.14
CA LYS A 156 80.14 -32.48 -12.69
C LYS A 156 79.94 -32.03 -11.24
N SER A 157 79.13 -32.75 -10.46
CA SER A 157 79.31 -32.78 -9.01
C SER A 157 80.60 -33.55 -8.67
N PHE A 158 81.66 -32.80 -8.37
CA PHE A 158 82.82 -33.19 -7.54
C PHE A 158 83.67 -34.41 -7.95
N HIS A 159 84.33 -34.40 -9.11
CA HIS A 159 85.34 -35.44 -9.44
C HIS A 159 86.71 -34.89 -9.91
N GLY A 160 87.09 -33.67 -9.53
CA GLY A 160 88.38 -33.13 -9.95
C GLY A 160 89.01 -32.14 -8.98
N PHE A 161 89.47 -32.60 -7.81
CA PHE A 161 90.75 -32.16 -7.22
C PHE A 161 91.17 -33.00 -5.99
N LEU A 162 91.26 -34.32 -6.13
CA LEU A 162 92.20 -35.13 -5.34
C LEU A 162 93.03 -35.93 -6.33
N GLN A 163 94.06 -35.30 -6.88
CA GLN A 163 95.19 -36.03 -7.44
C GLN A 163 96.48 -35.23 -7.24
N VAL A 164 97.34 -35.83 -6.40
CA VAL A 164 98.71 -35.52 -5.97
C VAL A 164 98.87 -34.46 -4.89
#